data_AF-A0A4R3AQ51-F1
#
_entry.id   AF-A0A4R3AQ51-F1
#
_cell.length_a   1.000
_cell.length_b   1.000
_cell.length_c   1.000
_cell.angle_alpha   90.00
_cell.angle_beta   90.00
_cell.angle_gamma   90.00
#
_symmetry.space_group_name_H-M   'P 1'
#
loop_
_entity.id
_entity.type
_entity.pdbx_description
1 polymer ?
#
loop_
_entity_poly.entity_id
_entity_poly.type
_entity_poly.pdbx_seq_one_letter_code
_entity_poly.pdbx_strand_id
1 'polypeptide(L)' 'MFDNLSEVRKYANAWAWMYNNIRPHSSLGQLTPTEFLLKYGKLSEFPTFQQDNNSKSDWNFLVLGVVI' A
#
# COMPACT_ATOMS: atom_id res chain seq x y z
N MET A 1 -9.88 18.63 -4.33
CA MET A 1 -8.63 19.38 -4.62
C MET A 1 -7.77 19.24 -3.39
N PHE A 2 -6.46 19.02 -3.51
CA PHE A 2 -5.55 18.97 -2.35
C PHE A 2 -5.03 20.38 -2.04
N ASP A 3 -4.83 20.67 -0.75
CA ASP A 3 -4.44 22.00 -0.29
C ASP A 3 -2.92 22.21 -0.36
N ASN A 4 -2.12 21.14 -0.28
CA ASN A 4 -0.67 21.21 -0.36
C ASN A 4 -0.02 19.88 -0.76
N LEU A 5 1.28 19.93 -1.06
CA LEU A 5 2.07 18.77 -1.47
C LEU A 5 2.15 17.68 -0.38
N SER A 6 2.13 18.07 0.90
CA SER A 6 2.15 17.10 2.01
C SER A 6 0.90 16.24 1.99
N GLU A 7 -0.25 16.87 1.76
CA GLU A 7 -1.53 16.17 1.63
C GLU A 7 -1.52 15.19 0.44
N VAL A 8 -1.11 15.64 -0.74
CA VAL A 8 -0.98 14.77 -1.93
C VAL A 8 -0.09 13.56 -1.63
N ARG A 9 1.07 13.79 -0.98
CA ARG A 9 2.02 12.73 -0.63
C ARG A 9 1.41 11.73 0.35
N LYS A 10 0.61 12.20 1.32
CA LYS A 10 -0.11 11.34 2.28
C LYS A 10 -1.07 10.38 1.55
N TYR A 11 -1.91 10.88 0.64
CA TYR A 11 -2.83 10.03 -0.12
C TYR A 11 -2.12 9.08 -1.10
N ALA A 12 -1.07 9.56 -1.78
CA ALA A 12 -0.28 8.72 -2.69
C ALA A 12 0.39 7.55 -1.95
N ASN A 13 0.97 7.81 -0.76
CA ASN A 13 1.57 6.79 0.07
C ASN A 13 0.53 5.77 0.57
N ALA A 14 -0.64 6.24 1.01
CA ALA A 14 -1.74 5.38 1.44
C ALA A 14 -2.23 4.45 0.31
N TRP A 15 -2.39 5.00 -0.90
CA TRP A 15 -2.79 4.22 -2.07
C TRP A 15 -1.74 3.18 -2.44
N ALA A 16 -0.46 3.56 -2.49
CA ALA A 16 0.63 2.64 -2.82
C ALA A 16 0.73 1.49 -1.80
N TRP A 17 0.57 1.79 -0.51
CA TRP A 17 0.55 0.78 0.54
C TRP A 17 -0.62 -0.19 0.34
N MET A 18 -1.85 0.33 0.17
CA MET A 18 -3.05 -0.49 -0.06
C MET A 18 -2.89 -1.37 -1.30
N TYR A 19 -2.42 -0.81 -2.41
CA TYR A 19 -2.24 -1.54 -3.66
C TYR A 19 -1.29 -2.73 -3.47
N ASN A 20 -0.13 -2.50 -2.83
CA ASN A 20 0.88 -3.53 -2.66
C ASN A 20 0.51 -4.60 -1.64
N ASN A 21 -0.29 -4.27 -0.62
CA ASN A 21 -0.54 -5.16 0.52
C ASN A 21 -1.97 -5.74 0.60
N ILE A 22 -2.95 -5.12 -0.05
CA ILE A 22 -4.37 -5.47 0.10
C ILE A 22 -5.02 -5.88 -1.22
N ARG A 23 -4.60 -5.31 -2.35
CA ARG A 23 -5.28 -5.53 -3.64
C ARG A 23 -4.70 -6.74 -4.40
N PRO A 24 -5.43 -7.86 -4.52
CA PRO A 24 -5.00 -8.99 -5.34
C PRO A 24 -5.10 -8.67 -6.83
N HIS A 25 -4.26 -9.34 -7.63
CA HIS A 25 -4.22 -9.19 -9.09
C HIS A 25 -4.26 -10.55 -9.80
N SER A 26 -5.09 -10.66 -10.84
CA SER A 26 -5.20 -11.87 -11.65
C SER A 26 -3.88 -12.23 -12.36
N SER A 27 -3.11 -11.23 -12.81
CA SER A 27 -1.78 -11.42 -13.41
C SER A 27 -0.74 -11.98 -12.43
N LEU A 28 -0.98 -11.87 -11.12
CA LEU A 28 -0.16 -12.42 -10.06
C LEU A 28 -0.77 -13.71 -9.47
N GLY A 29 -1.76 -14.30 -10.13
CA GLY A 29 -2.45 -15.49 -9.64
C GLY A 29 -3.36 -15.23 -8.45
N GLN A 30 -4.03 -14.07 -8.43
CA GLN A 30 -4.87 -13.59 -7.32
C GLN A 30 -4.10 -13.27 -6.03
N LEU A 31 -2.79 -13.01 -6.14
CA LEU A 31 -1.97 -12.53 -5.03
C LEU A 31 -1.83 -11.01 -5.10
N THR A 32 -1.63 -10.39 -3.94
CA THR A 32 -1.10 -9.02 -3.85
C THR A 32 0.36 -8.99 -4.31
N PRO A 33 0.90 -7.82 -4.71
CA PRO A 33 2.32 -7.68 -5.00
C PRO A 33 3.24 -8.21 -3.88
N THR A 34 2.96 -7.88 -2.62
CA THR A 34 3.74 -8.35 -1.46
C THR A 34 3.67 -9.88 -1.32
N GLU A 35 2.48 -10.48 -1.43
CA GLU A 35 2.32 -11.95 -1.34
C GLU A 35 3.01 -12.68 -2.49
N PHE A 36 2.88 -12.16 -3.72
CA PHE A 36 3.55 -12.73 -4.88
C PHE A 36 5.06 -12.75 -4.67
N LEU A 37 5.62 -11.62 -4.22
CA LEU A 37 7.04 -11.54 -4.00
C LEU A 37 7.48 -12.37 -2.78
N LEU A 38 6.69 -12.50 -1.71
CA LEU A 38 7.02 -13.41 -0.60
C LEU A 38 7.06 -14.87 -1.06
N LYS A 39 6.17 -15.24 -1.98
CA LYS A 39 6.05 -16.61 -2.49
C LYS A 39 7.12 -16.97 -3.52
N TYR A 40 7.48 -16.02 -4.38
CA TYR A 40 8.35 -16.27 -5.55
C TYR A 40 9.67 -15.48 -5.53
N GLY A 41 9.71 -14.35 -4.82
CA GLY A 41 10.89 -13.53 -4.61
C GLY A 41 11.76 -14.08 -3.50
N LYS A 42 12.98 -14.52 -3.86
CA LYS A 42 13.98 -15.08 -2.94
C LYS A 42 14.66 -13.99 -2.06
N LEU A 43 13.89 -13.08 -1.46
CA LEU A 43 14.43 -12.01 -0.62
C LEU A 43 14.01 -12.23 0.84
N SER A 44 14.97 -12.11 1.77
CA SER A 44 14.74 -12.23 3.21
C SER A 44 14.04 -11.02 3.81
N GLU A 45 14.15 -9.85 3.16
CA GLU A 45 13.49 -8.60 3.55
C GLU A 45 13.00 -7.85 2.31
N PHE A 46 11.78 -7.32 2.41
CA PHE A 46 11.15 -6.56 1.34
C PHE A 46 11.52 -5.08 1.45
N PRO A 47 12.15 -4.48 0.43
CA PRO A 47 12.38 -3.04 0.40
C PRO A 47 11.12 -2.30 -0.06
N THR A 48 9.92 -2.90 0.00
CA THR A 48 8.67 -2.22 -0.35
C THR A 48 8.57 -0.99 0.52
N PHE A 49 8.96 0.12 -0.08
CA PHE A 49 8.84 1.51 0.31
C PHE A 49 8.70 1.67 1.82
N GLN A 50 9.81 2.06 2.49
CA GLN A 50 9.88 2.37 3.92
C GLN A 50 8.49 2.75 4.43
N GLN A 51 7.84 1.82 5.12
CA GLN A 51 6.56 2.11 5.76
C GLN A 51 6.86 3.27 6.69
N ASP A 52 6.42 4.47 6.33
CA ASP A 52 6.23 5.48 7.35
C ASP A 52 5.28 4.83 8.35
N ASN A 53 5.75 4.68 9.60
CA ASN A 53 5.09 3.92 10.65
C ASN A 53 3.64 4.39 10.90
N ASN A 54 3.27 5.54 10.33
CA ASN A 54 1.96 6.16 10.39
C ASN A 54 0.96 5.71 9.29
N SER A 55 1.39 5.01 8.23
CA SER A 55 0.50 4.73 7.07
C SER A 55 -0.34 3.46 7.18
N LYS A 56 0.04 2.52 8.07
CA LYS A 56 -0.64 1.21 8.18
C LYS A 56 -2.07 1.32 8.71
N SER A 57 -2.35 2.31 9.57
CA SER A 57 -3.68 2.56 10.15
C SER A 57 -4.57 3.41 9.25
N ASP A 58 -4.00 4.40 8.56
CA ASP A 58 -4.81 5.48 7.97
C ASP A 58 -5.23 5.21 6.54
N TRP A 59 -4.64 4.22 5.84
CA TRP A 59 -4.95 4.00 4.42
C TRP A 59 -6.44 3.71 4.17
N ASN A 60 -7.10 2.99 5.08
CA ASN A 60 -8.54 2.69 4.96
C ASN A 60 -9.36 3.97 4.89
N PHE A 61 -9.12 4.90 5.83
CA PHE A 61 -9.79 6.19 5.85
C PHE A 61 -9.41 7.04 4.64
N LEU A 62 -8.11 7.13 4.31
CA LEU A 62 -7.61 7.98 3.23
C LEU A 62 -8.02 7.51 1.84
N VAL A 63 -8.16 6.20 1.63
CA VAL A 63 -8.44 5.62 0.30
C VAL A 63 -9.92 5.30 0.13
N LEU A 64 -10.60 4.80 1.17
CA LEU A 64 -12.00 4.38 1.08
C LEU A 64 -12.98 5.40 1.67
N GLY A 65 -12.51 6.40 2.43
CA GLY A 65 -13.35 7.37 3.11
C GLY A 65 -14.18 6.78 4.26
N VAL A 66 -13.85 5.57 4.71
CA VAL A 66 -14.59 4.87 5.78
C VAL A 66 -13.95 5.18 7.13
N VAL A 67 -14.74 5.76 8.04
CA VAL A 67 -14.43 5.83 9.48
C VAL A 67 -14.93 4.55 10.11
N ILE A 68 -14.05 3.79 10.78
CA ILE A 68 -14.42 2.57 11.53
C ILE A 68 -14.72 2.96 12.97
#